data_AF-A0A836SLF1-F1
#
_entry.id   AF-A0A836SLF1-F1
#
_cell.length_a   1.000
_cell.length_b   1.000
_cell.length_c   1.000
_cell.angle_alpha   90.00
_cell.angle_beta   90.00
_cell.angle_gamma   90.00
#
_symmetry.space_group_name_H-M   'P 1'
#
loop_
_entity.id
_entity.type
_entity.pdbx_description
1 polymer ?
#
loop_
_entity_poly.entity_id
_entity_poly.type
_entity_poly.pdbx_seq_one_letter_code
_entity_poly.pdbx_strand_id
1 'polypeptide(L)'
;MDSPFRTISIALLFLNHRDYPWLPNNRVEYSSHQAKCHPPELIIVDGHGRAHPRRFGVACWIGVNTDIPSIGCAKETLMHYNGKIGKKRGNYLFIKDKKGIIGAVLVTQDNTKPVFVSPGHRVSLKTSIEIILHLS
;
A
#
# COMPACT_ATOMS: atom_id res chain seq x y z
N MET A 1 -7.81 13.49 -14.21
CA MET A 1 -7.63 12.13 -14.75
C MET A 1 -8.02 11.19 -13.63
N ASP A 2 -9.09 10.43 -13.83
CA ASP A 2 -9.67 9.56 -12.80
C ASP A 2 -8.72 8.39 -12.49
N SER A 3 -8.70 7.97 -11.23
CA SER A 3 -8.04 6.73 -10.79
C SER A 3 -8.53 5.54 -11.66
N PRO A 4 -7.63 4.64 -12.12
CA PRO A 4 -8.05 3.45 -12.87
C PRO A 4 -8.90 2.49 -12.02
N PHE A 5 -8.96 2.69 -10.71
CA PHE A 5 -9.78 1.93 -9.77
C PHE A 5 -11.03 2.72 -9.39
N ARG A 6 -12.20 2.12 -9.58
CA ARG A 6 -13.54 2.62 -9.22
C ARG A 6 -13.84 2.42 -7.74
N THR A 7 -13.19 1.47 -7.06
CA THR A 7 -13.37 1.23 -5.61
C THR A 7 -12.05 0.87 -4.96
N ILE A 8 -11.60 1.73 -4.03
CA ILE A 8 -10.37 1.57 -3.26
C ILE A 8 -10.76 1.41 -1.79
N SER A 9 -10.24 0.38 -1.14
CA SER A 9 -10.40 0.18 0.31
C SER A 9 -9.08 0.45 1.03
N ILE A 10 -9.14 1.30 2.05
CA ILE A 10 -8.02 1.54 2.98
C ILE A 10 -8.19 0.57 4.15
N ALA A 11 -7.26 -0.37 4.28
CA ALA A 11 -7.24 -1.36 5.34
C ALA A 11 -6.54 -0.79 6.58
N LEU A 12 -7.31 -0.35 7.57
CA LEU A 12 -6.84 -0.27 8.95
C LEU A 12 -7.19 -1.61 9.60
N LEU A 13 -6.19 -2.42 9.96
CA LEU A 13 -6.38 -3.71 10.61
C LEU A 13 -6.97 -3.50 12.03
N PHE A 14 -8.30 -3.45 12.14
CA PHE A 14 -9.03 -3.66 13.39
C PHE A 14 -9.84 -4.96 13.27
N LEU A 15 -9.49 -5.92 14.13
CA LEU A 15 -10.07 -7.25 14.19
C LEU A 15 -11.51 -7.19 14.74
N ASN A 16 -12.54 -7.40 13.92
CA ASN A 16 -13.87 -7.83 14.37
C ASN A 16 -14.71 -8.47 13.24
N HIS A 17 -15.14 -9.71 13.49
CA HIS A 17 -15.73 -10.66 12.54
C HIS A 17 -17.17 -10.38 12.05
N ARG A 18 -17.84 -9.30 12.48
CA ARG A 18 -19.32 -9.23 12.40
C ARG A 18 -19.92 -8.63 11.13
N ASP A 19 -19.16 -7.90 10.32
CA ASP A 19 -19.78 -6.98 9.34
C ASP A 19 -19.65 -7.38 7.86
N TYR A 20 -19.00 -8.50 7.50
CA TYR A 20 -18.61 -8.78 6.09
C TYR A 20 -18.81 -10.25 5.65
N PRO A 21 -20.03 -10.64 5.23
CA PRO A 21 -20.39 -12.03 4.93
C PRO A 21 -19.79 -12.62 3.64
N TRP A 22 -19.07 -11.85 2.82
CA TRP A 22 -18.48 -12.33 1.54
C TRP A 22 -17.01 -12.76 1.64
N LEU A 23 -16.40 -12.73 2.83
CA LEU A 23 -15.01 -13.14 3.01
C LEU A 23 -14.89 -14.67 3.03
N PRO A 24 -14.13 -15.31 2.12
CA PRO A 24 -13.79 -16.72 2.23
C PRO A 24 -12.90 -16.98 3.46
N ASN A 25 -12.96 -18.21 3.98
CA ASN A 25 -12.61 -18.62 5.36
C ASN A 25 -11.18 -18.36 5.89
N ASN A 26 -10.31 -17.59 5.22
CA ASN A 26 -8.94 -17.31 5.68
C ASN A 26 -8.64 -15.79 5.64
N ARG A 27 -8.53 -15.19 6.82
CA ARG A 27 -9.03 -13.83 7.12
C ARG A 27 -7.97 -12.72 7.15
N VAL A 28 -8.22 -11.67 6.36
CA VAL A 28 -7.77 -10.28 6.55
C VAL A 28 -9.03 -9.43 6.68
N GLU A 29 -9.15 -8.61 7.71
CA GLU A 29 -10.31 -7.73 7.88
C GLU A 29 -9.99 -6.28 7.49
N TYR A 30 -10.96 -5.65 6.84
CA TYR A 30 -10.93 -4.27 6.37
C TYR A 30 -12.06 -3.50 7.04
N SER A 31 -11.81 -2.29 7.56
CA SER A 31 -12.89 -1.39 8.00
C SER A 31 -13.27 -0.45 6.86
N SER A 32 -14.38 -0.73 6.18
CA SER A 32 -15.02 0.25 5.28
C SER A 32 -16.02 1.05 6.10
N HIS A 33 -15.68 2.29 6.47
CA HIS A 33 -16.72 3.25 6.83
C HIS A 33 -17.52 3.56 5.55
N GLN A 34 -18.64 2.84 5.38
CA GLN A 34 -19.68 3.00 4.36
C GLN A 34 -19.24 2.79 2.90
N ALA A 35 -19.41 1.58 2.34
CA ALA A 35 -19.47 1.38 0.88
C ALA A 35 -20.19 0.09 0.48
N LYS A 36 -20.87 0.14 -0.68
CA LYS A 36 -21.68 -0.90 -1.34
C LYS A 36 -21.00 -2.28 -1.42
N CYS A 37 -21.83 -3.34 -1.47
CA CYS A 37 -21.50 -4.78 -1.57
C CYS A 37 -20.69 -5.23 -2.81
N HIS A 38 -19.63 -4.53 -3.21
CA HIS A 38 -18.72 -4.96 -4.25
C HIS A 38 -17.31 -5.12 -3.67
N PRO A 39 -16.57 -6.18 -4.04
CA PRO A 39 -15.19 -6.33 -3.61
C PRO A 39 -14.36 -5.14 -4.12
N PRO A 40 -13.39 -4.64 -3.33
CA PRO A 40 -12.54 -3.55 -3.78
C PRO A 40 -11.66 -4.01 -4.93
N GLU A 41 -11.35 -3.10 -5.85
CA GLU A 41 -10.44 -3.38 -6.97
C GLU A 41 -8.98 -3.17 -6.56
N LEU A 42 -8.74 -2.48 -5.44
CA LEU A 42 -7.43 -2.22 -4.85
C LEU A 42 -7.51 -2.08 -3.33
N ILE A 43 -6.52 -2.65 -2.67
CA ILE A 43 -6.30 -2.53 -1.22
C ILE A 43 -5.06 -1.69 -0.92
N ILE A 44 -5.20 -0.71 -0.04
CA ILE A 44 -4.07 0.05 0.49
C ILE A 44 -3.96 -0.25 1.98
N VAL A 45 -2.77 -0.66 2.42
CA VAL A 45 -2.51 -1.08 3.79
C VAL A 45 -1.56 -0.09 4.46
N ASP A 46 -1.89 0.36 5.67
CA ASP A 46 -0.95 1.09 6.54
C ASP A 46 0.11 0.09 7.07
N GLY A 47 1.11 -0.18 6.22
CA GLY A 47 2.10 -1.22 6.44
C GLY A 47 2.93 -1.51 5.19
N HIS A 48 3.85 -2.46 5.29
CA HIS A 48 4.78 -2.76 4.20
C HIS A 48 4.28 -3.86 3.26
N GLY A 49 4.65 -3.75 1.98
CA GLY A 49 4.58 -4.81 0.98
C GLY A 49 5.96 -5.44 0.77
N ARG A 50 6.50 -5.33 -0.45
CA ARG A 50 7.81 -5.86 -0.81
C ARG A 50 8.98 -5.16 -0.11
N ALA A 51 8.80 -3.93 0.38
CA ALA A 51 9.80 -3.22 1.18
C ALA A 51 9.83 -3.77 2.63
N HIS A 52 10.25 -5.02 2.75
CA HIS A 52 10.33 -5.76 4.00
C HIS A 52 11.60 -6.64 3.98
N PRO A 53 12.27 -6.94 5.12
CA PRO A 53 13.49 -7.76 5.12
C PRO A 53 13.33 -9.12 4.42
N ARG A 54 12.12 -9.70 4.48
CA ARG A 54 11.76 -10.97 3.80
C ARG A 54 11.11 -10.78 2.42
N ARG A 55 11.01 -9.54 1.92
CA ARG A 55 10.27 -9.15 0.70
C ARG A 55 8.78 -9.54 0.69
N PHE A 56 8.21 -9.77 1.87
CA PHE A 56 6.85 -10.23 2.07
C PHE A 56 6.31 -9.59 3.35
N GLY A 57 5.78 -8.38 3.23
CA GLY A 57 5.11 -7.67 4.32
C GLY A 57 3.61 -7.91 4.35
N VAL A 58 2.90 -7.22 5.25
CA VAL A 58 1.46 -7.36 5.45
C VAL A 58 0.67 -7.09 4.17
N ALA A 59 1.03 -6.09 3.36
CA ALA A 59 0.33 -5.82 2.10
C ALA A 59 0.48 -6.99 1.10
N CYS A 60 1.63 -7.66 1.07
CA CYS A 60 1.82 -8.85 0.25
C CYS A 60 0.93 -10.01 0.74
N TRP A 61 0.98 -10.29 2.05
CA TRP A 61 0.18 -11.35 2.65
C TRP A 61 -1.31 -11.13 2.38
N ILE A 62 -1.77 -9.91 2.61
CA ILE A 62 -3.15 -9.52 2.37
C ILE A 62 -3.56 -9.76 0.91
N GLY A 63 -2.82 -9.18 -0.04
CA GLY A 63 -3.18 -9.27 -1.45
C GLY A 63 -3.12 -10.70 -2.00
N VAL A 64 -2.21 -11.54 -1.50
CA VAL A 64 -2.16 -12.96 -1.87
C VAL A 64 -3.36 -13.74 -1.35
N ASN A 65 -3.80 -13.47 -0.11
CA ASN A 65 -4.95 -14.19 0.48
C ASN A 65 -6.29 -13.75 -0.13
N THR A 66 -6.39 -12.50 -0.58
CA THR A 66 -7.62 -11.99 -1.20
C THR A 66 -7.64 -12.08 -2.73
N ASP A 67 -6.49 -12.35 -3.36
CA ASP A 67 -6.25 -12.24 -4.81
C ASP A 67 -6.60 -10.85 -5.39
N ILE A 68 -6.58 -9.80 -4.56
CA ILE A 68 -6.84 -8.42 -4.96
C ILE A 68 -5.51 -7.65 -4.99
N PRO A 69 -5.30 -6.76 -5.98
CA PRO A 69 -4.14 -5.87 -6.00
C PRO A 69 -3.95 -5.13 -4.68
N SER A 70 -2.72 -5.04 -4.18
CA SER A 70 -2.45 -4.42 -2.89
C SER A 70 -1.18 -3.57 -2.86
N ILE A 71 -1.23 -2.47 -2.11
CA ILE A 71 -0.13 -1.53 -1.90
C ILE A 71 0.10 -1.36 -0.40
N GLY A 72 1.36 -1.41 0.03
CA GLY A 72 1.76 -0.98 1.36
C GLY A 72 2.16 0.49 1.37
N CYS A 73 1.59 1.28 2.26
CA CYS A 73 1.93 2.68 2.52
C CYS A 73 2.21 2.86 4.02
N ALA A 74 3.48 2.83 4.41
CA ALA A 74 3.88 2.93 5.81
C ALA A 74 4.39 4.32 6.17
N LYS A 75 4.28 4.71 7.44
CA LYS A 75 4.82 5.98 7.98
C LYS A 75 6.31 5.90 8.33
N GLU A 76 6.80 4.70 8.62
CA GLU A 76 8.19 4.40 8.97
C GLU A 76 8.73 3.33 8.03
N THR A 77 10.06 3.17 7.93
CA THR A 77 10.70 2.16 7.09
C THR A 77 11.35 1.05 7.89
N LEU A 78 11.18 -0.18 7.44
CA LEU A 78 11.96 -1.34 7.90
C LEU A 78 13.24 -1.57 7.07
N MET A 79 13.39 -0.83 5.97
CA MET A 79 14.48 -0.97 5.03
C MET A 79 15.37 0.26 5.03
N HIS A 80 16.68 0.03 4.92
CA HIS A 80 17.62 1.11 4.70
C HIS A 80 17.44 1.72 3.30
N TYR A 81 17.57 3.04 3.20
CA TYR A 81 17.58 3.78 1.94
C TYR A 81 18.64 4.87 2.02
N ASN A 82 19.18 5.25 0.86
CA ASN A 82 20.23 6.24 0.76
C ASN A 82 19.77 7.41 -0.10
N GLY A 83 20.18 8.61 0.31
CA GLY A 83 19.94 9.85 -0.42
C GLY A 83 19.12 10.88 0.36
N LYS A 84 19.12 12.11 -0.15
CA LYS A 84 18.28 13.20 0.35
C LYS A 84 17.08 13.35 -0.58
N ILE A 85 15.88 13.31 -0.02
CA ILE A 85 14.64 13.54 -0.75
C ILE A 85 14.29 15.03 -0.69
N GLY A 86 13.90 15.62 -1.82
CA GLY A 86 13.42 17.01 -1.83
C GLY A 86 12.03 17.10 -1.21
N LYS A 87 11.65 18.28 -0.71
CA LYS A 87 10.41 18.48 0.07
C LYS A 87 9.12 18.71 -0.76
N LYS A 88 9.19 18.59 -2.09
CA LYS A 88 8.05 18.82 -2.98
C LYS A 88 7.24 17.54 -3.20
N ARG A 89 5.91 17.67 -3.25
CA ARG A 89 4.99 16.58 -3.61
C ARG A 89 5.43 15.93 -4.91
N GLY A 90 5.41 14.61 -4.94
CA GLY A 90 5.84 13.81 -6.09
C GLY A 90 7.32 13.47 -6.10
N ASN A 91 8.15 14.09 -5.25
CA ASN A 91 9.53 13.65 -5.09
C ASN A 91 9.56 12.26 -4.46
N TYR A 92 10.41 11.38 -5.00
CA TYR A 92 10.64 10.06 -4.43
C TYR A 92 12.08 9.60 -4.58
N LEU A 93 12.48 8.68 -3.69
CA LEU A 93 13.73 7.92 -3.78
C LEU A 93 13.42 6.43 -3.78
N PHE A 94 14.12 5.66 -4.60
CA PHE A 94 13.96 4.20 -4.61
C PHE A 94 14.61 3.56 -3.39
N ILE A 95 13.87 2.66 -2.76
CA ILE A 95 14.38 1.73 -1.75
C ILE A 95 14.87 0.49 -2.49
N LYS A 96 16.14 0.12 -2.28
CA LYS A 96 16.81 -0.99 -2.94
C LYS A 96 17.37 -1.95 -1.91
N ASP A 97 17.33 -3.24 -2.23
CA ASP A 97 18.11 -4.27 -1.53
C ASP A 97 19.06 -4.97 -2.52
N LYS A 98 19.68 -6.08 -2.09
CA LYS A 98 20.61 -6.88 -2.90
C LYS A 98 20.01 -7.45 -4.19
N LYS A 99 18.68 -7.59 -4.30
CA LYS A 99 18.01 -8.11 -5.50
C LYS A 99 17.15 -7.04 -6.19
N GLY A 100 17.45 -5.76 -5.99
CA GLY A 100 16.89 -4.65 -6.76
C GLY A 100 15.91 -3.75 -6.00
N ILE A 101 15.09 -3.02 -6.76
CA ILE A 101 14.14 -2.04 -6.22
C ILE A 101 12.95 -2.76 -5.58
N ILE A 102 12.61 -2.39 -4.36
CA ILE A 102 11.55 -3.01 -3.55
C ILE A 102 10.48 -2.03 -3.05
N GLY A 103 10.74 -0.73 -3.13
CA GLY A 103 9.82 0.31 -2.67
C GLY A 103 10.32 1.71 -3.02
N ALA A 104 9.64 2.72 -2.51
CA ALA A 104 10.03 4.11 -2.62
C ALA A 104 9.71 4.89 -1.34
N VAL A 105 10.59 5.83 -1.00
CA VAL A 105 10.31 6.93 -0.07
C VAL A 105 9.63 8.01 -0.90
N LEU A 106 8.43 8.43 -0.54
CA LEU A 106 7.57 9.31 -1.37
C LEU A 106 7.08 10.50 -0.55
N VAL A 107 7.27 11.71 -1.08
CA VAL A 107 6.66 12.92 -0.54
C VAL A 107 5.28 13.11 -1.15
N THR A 108 4.25 12.97 -0.34
CA THR A 108 2.84 13.09 -0.76
C THR A 108 2.28 14.51 -0.63
N GLN A 109 2.87 15.34 0.24
CA GLN A 109 2.49 16.74 0.43
C GLN A 109 3.73 17.60 0.64
N ASP A 110 3.68 18.85 0.22
CA ASP A 110 4.81 19.78 0.34
C ASP A 110 5.23 19.95 1.81
N ASN A 111 6.53 19.84 2.08
CA ASN A 111 7.15 20.03 3.40
C ASN A 111 6.67 19.07 4.50
N THR A 112 6.03 17.94 4.16
CA THR A 112 5.65 16.91 5.14
C THR A 112 6.66 15.77 5.19
N LYS A 113 6.56 14.94 6.24
CA LYS A 113 7.33 13.70 6.32
C LYS A 113 6.91 12.79 5.16
N PRO A 114 7.86 12.15 4.45
CA PRO A 114 7.53 11.22 3.39
C PRO A 114 6.88 9.95 3.96
N VAL A 115 6.16 9.24 3.09
CA VAL A 115 5.65 7.89 3.35
C VAL A 115 6.48 6.85 2.59
N PHE A 116 6.42 5.61 3.01
CA PHE A 116 7.14 4.49 2.41
C PHE A 116 6.18 3.60 1.65
N VAL A 117 6.24 3.71 0.32
CA VAL A 117 5.35 2.99 -0.60
C VAL A 117 6.03 1.74 -1.11
N SER A 118 5.33 0.61 -1.12
CA SER A 118 5.83 -0.62 -1.73
C SER A 118 4.70 -1.47 -2.30
N PRO A 119 4.92 -2.15 -3.44
CA PRO A 119 3.94 -3.06 -4.00
C PRO A 119 3.70 -4.24 -3.05
N GLY A 120 2.45 -4.62 -2.85
CA GLY A 120 2.05 -5.84 -2.15
C GLY A 120 1.84 -6.99 -3.13
N HIS A 121 0.73 -6.95 -3.86
CA HIS A 121 0.29 -8.00 -4.79
C HIS A 121 -0.24 -7.40 -6.09
N ARG A 122 0.05 -8.05 -7.23
CA ARG A 122 -0.48 -7.72 -8.59
C ARG A 122 -0.45 -6.23 -8.99
N VAL A 123 0.52 -5.47 -8.46
CA VAL A 123 0.72 -4.05 -8.78
C VAL A 123 2.21 -3.74 -8.94
N SER A 124 2.54 -2.84 -9.87
CA SER A 124 3.91 -2.36 -10.06
C SER A 124 4.23 -1.22 -9.08
N LEU A 125 5.52 -1.04 -8.71
CA LEU A 125 5.93 0.07 -7.85
C LEU A 125 5.58 1.44 -8.46
N LYS A 126 5.73 1.60 -9.79
CA LYS A 126 5.39 2.84 -10.49
C LYS A 126 3.91 3.17 -10.29
N THR A 127 3.05 2.21 -10.56
CA THR A 127 1.59 2.31 -10.36
C THR A 127 1.25 2.59 -8.89
N SER A 128 1.95 1.95 -7.95
CA SER A 128 1.75 2.21 -6.52
C SER A 128 2.03 3.68 -6.15
N ILE A 129 3.13 4.26 -6.65
CA ILE A 129 3.49 5.67 -6.41
C ILE A 129 2.42 6.60 -7.00
N GLU A 130 2.01 6.36 -8.25
CA GLU A 130 1.00 7.16 -8.95
C GLU A 130 -0.33 7.18 -8.18
N ILE A 131 -0.80 6.02 -7.71
CA ILE A 131 -2.05 5.91 -6.95
C ILE A 131 -1.95 6.65 -5.61
N ILE A 132 -0.87 6.45 -4.86
CA ILE A 132 -0.71 7.12 -3.56
C ILE A 132 -0.65 8.64 -3.74
N LEU A 133 0.01 9.14 -4.79
CA LEU A 133 0.00 10.56 -5.13
C LEU A 133 -1.37 11.06 -5.57
N HIS A 134 -2.24 10.22 -6.12
CA HIS A 134 -3.59 10.62 -6.50
C HIS A 134 -4.54 10.73 -5.28
N LEU A 135 -4.29 9.96 -4.22
CA LEU A 135 -5.13 9.89 -3.02
C LEU A 135 -4.74 10.87 -1.90
N SER A 136 -3.58 11.51 -1.99
CA SER A 136 -2.99 12.34 -0.92
C SER A 136 -3.32 13.82 -1.01
#